data_AF-A0AAW1LAJ8-F1
#
_entry.id   AF-A0AAW1LAJ8-F1
#
_cell.length_a   1.000
_cell.length_b   1.000
_cell.length_c   1.000
_cell.angle_alpha   90.00
_cell.angle_beta   90.00
_cell.angle_gamma   90.00
#
_symmetry.space_group_name_H-M   'P 1'
#
loop_
_entity.id
_entity.type
_entity.pdbx_description
1 polymer ?
#
loop_
_entity_poly.entity_id
_entity_poly.type
_entity_poly.pdbx_seq_one_letter_code
_entity_poly.pdbx_strand_id
1 'polypeptide(L)'
;MIELMRSLKLDLGYDIIIISDSNTYFIDTWLNKHSFTKNIDKVFTNPANFVDGLLKIEMYHLQSDCKLSTKNLCKGRILDEYLAAQKNNGIIYDRVIYVGDGTNDLCPILRLQQDDLACVRANYKCAELVNLLRLGQPIDKSGKIYNVKSQVLIWQNGCDILSYVKNKFVS
;
A
#
# COMPACT_ATOMS: atom_id res chain seq x y z
N MET A 1 1.96 -12.11 -7.09
CA MET A 1 1.85 -10.63 -7.06
C MET A 1 1.86 -10.03 -8.45
N ILE A 2 2.83 -10.37 -9.31
CA ILE A 2 2.87 -9.82 -10.68
C ILE A 2 1.59 -10.10 -11.49
N GLU A 3 1.06 -11.32 -11.44
CA GLU A 3 -0.19 -11.67 -12.15
C GLU A 3 -1.42 -10.93 -11.62
N LEU A 4 -1.47 -10.66 -10.31
CA LEU A 4 -2.50 -9.81 -9.72
C LEU A 4 -2.41 -8.39 -10.30
N MET A 5 -1.22 -7.77 -10.25
CA MET A 5 -1.03 -6.42 -10.76
C MET A 5 -1.31 -6.32 -12.26
N ARG A 6 -0.91 -7.32 -13.05
CA ARG A 6 -1.24 -7.42 -14.48
C ARG A 6 -2.73 -7.44 -14.71
N SER A 7 -3.45 -8.33 -14.01
CA SER A 7 -4.91 -8.45 -14.17
C SER A 7 -5.62 -7.16 -13.75
N LEU A 8 -5.20 -6.54 -12.64
CA LEU A 8 -5.78 -5.27 -12.18
C LEU A 8 -5.53 -4.14 -13.19
N LYS A 9 -4.30 -3.99 -13.71
CA LYS A 9 -3.95 -2.90 -14.64
C LYS A 9 -4.53 -3.11 -16.04
N LEU A 10 -4.34 -4.29 -16.61
CA LEU A 10 -4.58 -4.56 -18.02
C LEU A 10 -6.02 -5.03 -18.29
N ASP A 11 -6.59 -5.84 -17.41
CA ASP A 11 -7.92 -6.41 -17.63
C ASP A 11 -9.02 -5.56 -16.98
N LEU A 12 -8.73 -4.94 -15.82
CA LEU A 12 -9.72 -4.22 -15.02
C LEU A 12 -9.51 -2.70 -14.98
N GLY A 13 -8.46 -2.18 -15.64
CA GLY A 13 -8.24 -0.74 -15.79
C GLY A 13 -7.89 0.03 -14.51
N TYR A 14 -7.38 -0.64 -13.48
CA TYR A 14 -6.92 0.03 -12.26
C TYR A 14 -5.61 0.78 -12.48
N ASP A 15 -5.47 1.95 -11.86
CA ASP A 15 -4.15 2.54 -11.63
C ASP A 15 -3.42 1.80 -10.52
N ILE A 16 -2.15 1.49 -10.76
CA ILE A 16 -1.26 0.78 -9.86
C ILE A 16 -0.16 1.71 -9.41
N ILE A 17 -0.14 2.00 -8.11
CA ILE A 17 0.96 2.69 -7.46
C ILE A 17 1.67 1.77 -6.47
N ILE A 18 2.96 2.03 -6.24
CA ILE A 18 3.78 1.33 -5.25
C ILE A 18 4.20 2.32 -4.18
N ILE A 19 3.87 2.02 -2.92
CA ILE A 19 4.35 2.78 -1.75
C ILE A 19 5.17 1.81 -0.89
N SER A 20 6.50 1.93 -0.93
CA SER A 20 7.41 0.91 -0.39
C SER A 20 8.52 1.52 0.46
N ASP A 21 8.77 0.91 1.62
CA ASP A 21 9.88 1.26 2.52
C ASP A 21 11.22 0.60 2.10
N SER A 22 11.30 0.13 0.85
CA SER A 22 12.52 -0.39 0.21
C SER A 22 13.35 0.77 -0.36
N ASN A 23 13.86 0.65 -1.59
CA ASN A 23 14.55 1.73 -2.31
C ASN A 23 14.35 1.64 -3.82
N THR A 24 14.63 2.73 -4.55
CA THR A 24 14.43 2.81 -6.00
C THR A 24 15.19 1.72 -6.74
N TYR A 25 16.48 1.50 -6.42
CA TYR A 25 17.29 0.47 -7.08
C TYR A 25 16.65 -0.94 -7.00
N PHE A 26 16.18 -1.34 -5.82
CA PHE A 26 15.53 -2.64 -5.64
C PHE A 26 14.21 -2.74 -6.41
N ILE A 27 13.35 -1.72 -6.29
CA ILE A 27 12.04 -1.71 -6.94
C ILE A 27 12.20 -1.71 -8.47
N ASP A 28 13.06 -0.86 -9.01
CA ASP A 28 13.31 -0.75 -10.45
C ASP A 28 13.90 -2.06 -11.00
N THR A 29 14.84 -2.68 -10.27
CA THR A 29 15.40 -3.98 -10.65
C THR A 29 14.31 -5.05 -10.74
N TRP A 30 13.40 -5.10 -9.76
CA TRP A 30 12.31 -6.07 -9.75
C TRP A 30 11.31 -5.82 -10.89
N LEU A 31 10.90 -4.55 -11.10
CA LEU A 31 9.98 -4.18 -12.17
C LEU A 31 10.54 -4.47 -13.57
N ASN A 32 11.81 -4.15 -13.79
CA ASN A 32 12.50 -4.40 -15.06
C ASN A 32 12.61 -5.90 -15.35
N LYS A 33 12.98 -6.71 -14.35
CA LYS A 33 13.02 -8.18 -14.48
C LYS A 33 11.68 -8.77 -14.93
N HIS A 34 10.57 -8.17 -14.50
CA HIS A 34 9.22 -8.62 -14.85
C HIS A 34 8.59 -7.85 -16.02
N SER A 35 9.32 -6.94 -16.67
CA SER A 35 8.85 -6.11 -17.79
C SER A 35 7.55 -5.36 -17.48
N PHE A 36 7.42 -4.85 -16.25
CA PHE A 36 6.17 -4.25 -15.75
C PHE A 36 6.28 -2.78 -15.37
N THR A 37 7.44 -2.15 -15.57
CA THR A 37 7.71 -0.74 -15.26
C THR A 37 6.69 0.20 -15.92
N LYS A 38 6.35 -0.03 -17.20
CA LYS A 38 5.38 0.78 -17.96
C LYS A 38 3.93 0.69 -17.47
N ASN A 39 3.64 -0.27 -16.59
CA ASN A 39 2.31 -0.55 -16.08
C ASN A 39 2.11 -0.05 -14.64
N ILE A 40 3.14 0.57 -14.04
CA ILE A 40 3.07 1.24 -12.75
C ILE A 40 2.90 2.74 -12.98
N ASP A 41 1.85 3.32 -12.44
CA ASP A 41 1.53 4.74 -12.59
C ASP A 41 2.44 5.62 -11.71
N LYS A 42 2.79 5.13 -10.51
CA LYS A 42 3.71 5.83 -9.63
C LYS A 42 4.43 4.91 -8.65
N VAL A 43 5.70 5.20 -8.39
CA VAL A 43 6.49 4.57 -7.32
C VAL A 43 6.89 5.64 -6.30
N PHE A 44 6.66 5.33 -5.03
CA PHE A 44 7.04 6.12 -3.87
C PHE A 44 7.89 5.24 -2.96
N THR A 45 9.19 5.51 -2.91
CA THR A 45 10.15 4.74 -2.12
C THR A 45 11.41 5.56 -1.85
N ASN A 46 12.27 5.09 -0.96
CA ASN A 46 13.52 5.77 -0.61
C ASN A 46 14.42 5.88 -1.86
N PRO A 47 14.87 7.09 -2.25
CA PRO A 47 15.81 7.26 -3.35
C PRO A 47 17.09 6.48 -3.09
N ALA A 48 17.63 5.85 -4.13
CA ALA A 48 18.92 5.19 -4.07
C ALA A 48 19.73 5.33 -5.35
N ASN A 49 21.03 5.54 -5.19
CA ASN A 49 21.99 5.68 -6.27
C ASN A 49 23.38 5.18 -5.84
N PHE A 50 24.17 4.73 -6.80
CA PHE A 50 25.55 4.33 -6.54
C PHE A 50 26.46 5.55 -6.53
N VAL A 51 27.30 5.64 -5.50
CA VAL A 51 28.38 6.63 -5.37
C VAL A 51 29.63 5.89 -4.90
N ASP A 52 30.71 5.99 -5.68
CA ASP A 52 31.99 5.32 -5.39
C ASP A 52 31.86 3.81 -5.13
N GLY A 53 30.99 3.14 -5.91
CA GLY A 53 30.73 1.70 -5.78
C GLY A 53 29.81 1.30 -4.62
N LEU A 54 29.35 2.26 -3.80
CA LEU A 54 28.43 2.02 -2.68
C LEU A 54 27.01 2.47 -3.03
N LEU A 55 26.01 1.67 -2.66
CA LEU A 55 24.61 2.06 -2.78
C LEU A 55 24.24 3.02 -1.64
N LYS A 56 24.09 4.31 -1.96
CA LYS A 56 23.55 5.30 -1.04
C LYS A 56 22.03 5.27 -1.11
N ILE A 57 21.38 5.31 0.06
CA ILE A 57 19.92 5.34 0.20
C ILE A 57 19.55 6.57 1.03
N GLU A 58 18.61 7.36 0.54
CA GLU A 58 18.10 8.56 1.19
C GLU A 58 16.68 8.35 1.70
N MET A 59 16.25 9.14 2.68
CA MET A 59 14.86 9.10 3.14
C MET A 59 13.95 9.68 2.05
N TYR A 60 12.84 9.01 1.72
CA TYR A 60 11.84 9.61 0.82
C TYR A 60 11.33 10.96 1.37
N HIS A 61 11.09 11.00 2.67
CA HIS A 61 10.89 12.23 3.42
C HIS A 61 11.32 12.06 4.87
N LEU A 62 11.48 13.14 5.61
CA LEU A 62 11.59 13.07 7.07
C LEU A 62 10.22 13.33 7.70
N GLN A 63 9.78 12.45 8.60
CA GLN A 63 8.52 12.62 9.35
C GLN A 63 8.67 12.22 10.83
N SER A 64 7.99 12.96 11.71
CA SER A 64 7.93 12.72 13.16
C SER A 64 6.54 12.39 13.69
N ASP A 65 5.51 12.67 12.90
CA ASP A 65 4.13 12.84 13.39
C ASP A 65 3.35 11.53 13.33
N CYS A 66 3.70 10.65 12.38
CA CYS A 66 3.08 9.33 12.26
C CYS A 66 3.86 8.29 13.05
N LYS A 67 3.24 7.79 14.13
CA LYS A 67 3.80 6.69 14.95
C LYS A 67 3.55 5.29 14.38
N LEU A 68 2.73 5.18 13.33
CA LEU A 68 2.39 3.94 12.64
C LEU A 68 3.30 3.67 11.43
N SER A 69 4.27 4.54 11.16
CA SER A 69 5.19 4.42 10.03
C SER A 69 6.61 4.75 10.46
N THR A 70 7.58 4.36 9.63
CA THR A 70 9.00 4.67 9.83
C THR A 70 9.28 6.15 9.59
N LYS A 71 10.38 6.67 10.13
CA LYS A 71 10.73 8.11 10.05
C LYS A 71 11.05 8.58 8.63
N ASN A 72 11.52 7.67 7.79
CA ASN A 72 11.96 7.93 6.43
C ASN A 72 10.82 7.88 5.39
N LEU A 73 9.68 7.26 5.74
CA LEU A 73 8.55 7.10 4.82
C LEU A 73 7.25 6.81 5.58
N CYS A 74 6.22 7.63 5.36
CA CYS A 74 4.87 7.40 5.89
C CYS A 74 3.93 7.04 4.75
N LYS A 75 3.59 5.75 4.65
CA LYS A 75 2.79 5.24 3.53
C LYS A 75 1.40 5.85 3.49
N GLY A 76 0.79 6.07 4.65
CA GLY A 76 -0.53 6.71 4.72
C GLY A 76 -0.52 8.16 4.27
N ARG A 77 0.53 8.93 4.62
CA ARG A 77 0.67 10.32 4.15
C ARG A 77 0.81 10.38 2.64
N ILE A 78 1.67 9.53 2.09
CA ILE A 78 1.88 9.43 0.64
C ILE A 78 0.58 9.08 -0.09
N LEU A 79 -0.21 8.15 0.44
CA LEU A 79 -1.50 7.79 -0.14
C LEU A 79 -2.45 8.99 -0.19
N ASP A 80 -2.62 9.73 0.91
CA ASP A 80 -3.49 10.91 0.94
C ASP A 80 -3.01 12.01 -0.02
N GLU A 81 -1.71 12.28 -0.04
CA GLU A 81 -1.10 13.27 -0.93
C GLU A 81 -1.30 12.89 -2.41
N TYR A 82 -1.15 11.61 -2.76
CA TYR A 82 -1.39 11.11 -4.10
C TYR A 82 -2.86 11.27 -4.51
N LEU A 83 -3.80 10.83 -3.67
CA LEU A 83 -5.24 10.95 -3.96
C LEU A 83 -5.69 12.41 -4.09
N ALA A 84 -5.17 13.30 -3.25
CA ALA A 84 -5.43 14.73 -3.34
C ALA A 84 -4.86 15.33 -4.64
N ALA A 85 -3.64 14.96 -5.04
CA ALA A 85 -3.04 15.41 -6.29
C ALA A 85 -3.85 14.92 -7.51
N GLN A 86 -4.29 13.65 -7.52
CA GLN A 86 -5.12 13.10 -8.59
C GLN A 86 -6.47 13.82 -8.69
N LYS A 87 -7.11 14.12 -7.53
CA LYS A 87 -8.34 14.91 -7.50
C LYS A 87 -8.15 16.31 -8.09
N ASN A 88 -7.04 16.97 -7.79
CA ASN A 88 -6.71 18.28 -8.39
C ASN A 88 -6.48 18.20 -9.90
N ASN A 89 -6.05 17.04 -10.40
CA ASN A 89 -5.91 16.75 -11.83
C ASN A 89 -7.22 16.26 -12.47
N GLY A 90 -8.35 16.30 -11.77
CA GLY A 90 -9.66 15.88 -12.26
C GLY A 90 -9.91 14.36 -12.24
N ILE A 91 -9.04 13.59 -11.60
CA ILE A 91 -9.19 12.13 -11.45
C ILE A 91 -9.72 11.84 -10.04
N ILE A 92 -10.91 11.26 -9.96
CA ILE A 92 -11.52 10.82 -8.71
C ILE A 92 -11.62 9.30 -8.75
N TYR A 93 -10.97 8.62 -7.80
CA TYR A 93 -11.09 7.18 -7.66
C TYR A 93 -12.34 6.84 -6.86
N ASP A 94 -13.22 6.03 -7.42
CA ASP A 94 -14.40 5.51 -6.72
C ASP A 94 -14.03 4.48 -5.64
N ARG A 95 -12.82 3.90 -5.73
CA ARG A 95 -12.31 2.89 -4.80
C ARG A 95 -10.79 2.83 -4.76
N VAL A 96 -10.27 2.68 -3.55
CA VAL A 96 -8.87 2.33 -3.27
C VAL A 96 -8.79 0.89 -2.77
N ILE A 97 -7.88 0.11 -3.35
CA ILE A 97 -7.52 -1.23 -2.87
C ILE A 97 -6.07 -1.17 -2.36
N TYR A 98 -5.89 -1.23 -1.05
CA TYR A 98 -4.57 -1.22 -0.43
C TYR A 98 -4.11 -2.65 -0.11
N VAL A 99 -2.96 -3.06 -0.62
CA VAL A 99 -2.39 -4.39 -0.39
C VAL A 99 -1.12 -4.27 0.45
N GLY A 100 -1.08 -4.91 1.62
CA GLY A 100 0.06 -4.85 2.53
C GLY A 100 0.13 -6.01 3.52
N ASP A 101 1.25 -6.13 4.21
CA ASP A 101 1.54 -7.21 5.16
C ASP A 101 2.30 -6.75 6.42
N GLY A 102 3.02 -5.64 6.35
CA GLY A 102 3.84 -5.12 7.44
C GLY A 102 3.09 -4.21 8.40
N THR A 103 3.71 -3.94 9.56
CA THR A 103 3.18 -2.98 10.55
C THR A 103 2.99 -1.58 9.95
N ASN A 104 3.90 -1.15 9.06
CA ASN A 104 3.85 0.17 8.43
C ASN A 104 2.74 0.32 7.37
N ASP A 105 2.02 -0.76 7.05
CA ASP A 105 0.84 -0.76 6.19
C ASP A 105 -0.46 -0.45 6.95
N LEU A 106 -0.44 -0.43 8.28
CA LEU A 106 -1.62 -0.09 9.06
C LEU A 106 -2.03 1.38 8.89
N CYS A 107 -1.07 2.29 8.77
CA CYS A 107 -1.34 3.71 8.60
C CYS A 107 -2.23 4.04 7.37
N PRO A 108 -1.91 3.57 6.16
CA PRO A 108 -2.78 3.78 5.01
C PRO A 108 -4.12 3.04 5.14
N ILE A 109 -4.15 1.83 5.70
CA ILE A 109 -5.41 1.08 5.92
C ILE A 109 -6.41 1.88 6.78
N LEU A 110 -5.93 2.58 7.81
CA LEU A 110 -6.78 3.40 8.68
C LEU A 110 -7.32 4.68 8.00
N ARG A 111 -6.80 5.05 6.83
CA ARG A 111 -7.23 6.21 6.04
C ARG A 111 -8.25 5.85 4.95
N LEU A 112 -8.37 4.57 4.64
CA LEU A 112 -9.35 4.05 3.69
C LEU A 112 -10.79 4.34 4.16
N GLN A 113 -11.67 4.56 3.19
CA GLN A 113 -13.10 4.81 3.38
C GLN A 113 -13.90 3.50 3.36
N GLN A 114 -15.22 3.61 3.61
CA GLN A 114 -16.09 2.44 3.75
C GLN A 114 -16.18 1.59 2.47
N ASP A 115 -16.11 2.22 1.30
CA ASP A 115 -16.19 1.55 0.00
C ASP A 115 -14.84 1.00 -0.49
N ASP A 116 -13.76 1.30 0.24
CA ASP A 116 -12.40 0.82 -0.06
C ASP A 116 -12.17 -0.62 0.46
N LEU A 117 -11.07 -1.21 0.01
CA LEU A 117 -10.65 -2.56 0.39
C LEU A 117 -9.22 -2.57 0.95
N ALA A 118 -9.09 -3.01 2.21
CA ALA A 118 -7.82 -3.35 2.82
C ALA A 118 -7.53 -4.85 2.63
N CYS A 119 -6.50 -5.17 1.85
CA CYS A 119 -6.02 -6.53 1.63
C CYS A 119 -4.80 -6.78 2.54
N VAL A 120 -5.02 -7.46 3.66
CA VAL A 120 -3.95 -7.80 4.63
C VAL A 120 -3.53 -9.26 4.51
N ARG A 121 -2.22 -9.51 4.47
CA ARG A 121 -1.69 -10.87 4.26
C ARG A 121 -1.85 -11.73 5.51
N ALA A 122 -2.43 -12.92 5.34
CA ALA A 122 -2.58 -13.93 6.38
C ALA A 122 -1.22 -14.29 7.00
N ASN A 123 -1.18 -14.44 8.32
CA ASN A 123 0.02 -14.78 9.11
C ASN A 123 1.11 -13.70 9.15
N TYR A 124 0.80 -12.47 8.77
CA TYR A 124 1.70 -11.31 8.91
C TYR A 124 1.16 -10.28 9.90
N LYS A 125 2.04 -9.39 10.36
CA LYS A 125 1.75 -8.46 11.46
C LYS A 125 0.59 -7.53 11.17
N CYS A 126 0.42 -7.08 9.93
CA CYS A 126 -0.71 -6.22 9.56
C CYS A 126 -2.07 -6.89 9.80
N ALA A 127 -2.21 -8.17 9.46
CA ALA A 127 -3.44 -8.91 9.67
C ALA A 127 -3.77 -9.10 11.16
N GLU A 128 -2.76 -9.36 11.99
CA GLU A 128 -2.92 -9.41 13.45
C GLU A 128 -3.45 -8.07 13.99
N LEU A 129 -2.81 -6.95 13.60
CA LEU A 129 -3.19 -5.62 14.05
C LEU A 129 -4.61 -5.25 13.61
N VAL A 130 -4.97 -5.50 12.35
CA VAL A 130 -6.33 -5.24 11.85
C VAL A 130 -7.37 -6.07 12.59
N ASN A 131 -7.08 -7.33 12.92
CA ASN A 131 -8.00 -8.16 13.72
C ASN A 131 -8.19 -7.61 15.13
N LEU A 132 -7.13 -7.17 15.81
CA LEU A 132 -7.25 -6.51 17.12
C LEU A 132 -8.16 -5.29 17.06
N LEU A 133 -7.97 -4.42 16.06
CA LEU A 133 -8.79 -3.22 15.89
C LEU A 133 -10.26 -3.54 15.60
N ARG A 134 -10.53 -4.59 14.80
CA ARG A 134 -11.91 -5.05 14.52
C ARG A 134 -12.60 -5.63 15.76
N LEU A 135 -11.84 -6.09 16.75
CA LEU A 135 -12.33 -6.50 18.06
C LEU A 135 -12.40 -5.34 19.06
N GLY A 136 -12.13 -4.10 18.64
CA GLY A 136 -12.11 -2.91 19.50
C GLY A 136 -10.92 -2.86 20.46
N GLN A 137 -9.86 -3.62 20.20
CA GLN A 137 -8.69 -3.70 21.07
C GLN A 137 -7.61 -2.68 20.66
N PRO A 138 -6.89 -2.08 21.63
CA PRO A 138 -5.77 -1.21 21.33
C PRO A 138 -4.59 -2.03 20.77
N ILE A 139 -3.78 -1.38 19.92
CA ILE A 139 -2.60 -1.99 19.29
C ILE A 139 -1.28 -1.59 19.96
N ASP A 140 -1.35 -0.67 20.91
CA ASP A 140 -0.19 -0.18 21.66
C ASP A 140 -0.59 0.21 23.10
N LYS A 141 0.43 0.57 23.89
CA LYS A 141 0.27 0.96 25.30
C LYS A 141 -0.45 2.31 25.50
N SER A 142 -0.68 3.08 24.43
CA SER A 142 -1.41 4.35 24.55
C SER A 142 -2.89 4.14 24.84
N GLY A 143 -3.41 2.93 24.61
CA GLY A 143 -4.83 2.63 24.73
C GLY A 143 -5.67 3.23 23.61
N LYS A 144 -5.05 3.89 22.62
CA LYS A 144 -5.76 4.48 21.49
C LYS A 144 -6.40 3.39 20.64
N ILE A 145 -7.72 3.48 20.50
CA ILE A 145 -8.50 2.63 19.61
C ILE A 145 -8.56 3.30 18.24
N TYR A 146 -8.19 2.54 17.21
CA TYR A 146 -8.32 2.96 15.82
C TYR A 146 -9.49 2.20 15.19
N ASN A 147 -10.18 2.83 14.25
CA ASN A 147 -11.28 2.19 13.53
C ASN A 147 -10.87 1.90 12.08
N VAL A 148 -11.03 0.65 11.66
CA VAL A 148 -10.87 0.24 10.26
C VAL A 148 -12.22 0.41 9.58
N LYS A 149 -12.36 1.49 8.80
CA LYS A 149 -13.62 1.82 8.11
C LYS A 149 -13.86 0.96 6.88
N SER A 150 -12.79 0.60 6.18
CA SER A 150 -12.85 -0.13 4.93
C SER A 150 -13.25 -1.58 5.12
N GLN A 151 -13.63 -2.20 4.02
CA GLN A 151 -13.73 -3.65 3.95
C GLN A 151 -12.35 -4.27 4.14
N VAL A 152 -12.29 -5.47 4.71
CA VAL A 152 -11.03 -6.18 4.96
C VAL A 152 -11.07 -7.55 4.30
N LEU A 153 -10.07 -7.83 3.48
CA LEU A 153 -9.77 -9.15 2.93
C LEU A 153 -8.47 -9.66 3.53
N ILE A 154 -8.53 -10.81 4.20
CA ILE A 154 -7.35 -11.56 4.62
C ILE A 154 -6.97 -12.50 3.47
N TRP A 155 -5.76 -12.33 2.91
CA TRP A 155 -5.33 -13.07 1.71
C TRP A 155 -4.07 -13.90 1.96
N GLN A 156 -3.93 -15.02 1.26
CA GLN A 156 -2.73 -15.86 1.29
C GLN A 156 -1.86 -15.63 0.06
N ASN A 157 -2.49 -15.46 -1.11
CA ASN A 157 -1.82 -15.19 -2.37
C ASN A 157 -2.60 -14.17 -3.24
N GLY A 158 -2.02 -13.78 -4.37
CA GLY A 158 -2.62 -12.77 -5.25
C GLY A 158 -3.93 -13.20 -5.92
N CYS A 159 -4.19 -14.50 -6.07
CA CYS A 159 -5.43 -15.01 -6.65
C CYS A 159 -6.63 -14.76 -5.74
N ASP A 160 -6.44 -14.78 -4.42
CA ASP A 160 -7.50 -14.48 -3.44
C ASP A 160 -8.01 -13.05 -3.64
N ILE A 161 -7.07 -12.10 -3.80
CA ILE A 161 -7.39 -10.68 -4.06
C ILE A 161 -8.10 -10.54 -5.40
N LEU A 162 -7.54 -11.13 -6.46
CA LEU A 162 -8.12 -11.00 -7.81
C LEU A 162 -9.54 -11.57 -7.87
N SER A 163 -9.77 -12.73 -7.26
CA SER A 163 -11.08 -13.38 -7.22
C SER A 163 -12.09 -12.53 -6.45
N TYR A 164 -11.68 -11.97 -5.31
CA TYR A 164 -12.54 -11.08 -4.53
C TYR A 164 -12.93 -9.83 -5.32
N VAL A 165 -11.96 -9.17 -5.97
CA VAL A 165 -12.19 -7.96 -6.76
C VAL A 165 -13.13 -8.25 -7.93
N LYS A 166 -12.88 -9.32 -8.70
CA LYS A 166 -13.74 -9.71 -9.83
C LYS A 166 -15.17 -10.01 -9.38
N ASN A 167 -15.34 -10.78 -8.29
CA ASN A 167 -16.67 -11.18 -7.84
C ASN A 167 -17.46 -10.04 -7.20
N LYS A 168 -16.79 -9.06 -6.61
CA LYS A 168 -17.47 -8.02 -5.83
C LYS A 168 -17.67 -6.71 -6.60
N PHE A 169 -16.75 -6.39 -7.50
CA PHE A 169 -16.63 -5.04 -8.05
C PHE A 169 -16.76 -4.97 -9.58
N VAL A 170 -16.79 -6.12 -10.25
CA VAL A 170 -16.87 -6.20 -11.73
C VAL A 170 -18.22 -6.80 -12.19
N SER A 171 -19.08 -7.23 -11.26
CA SER A 171 -20.42 -7.74 -11.55
C SER A 171 -21.43 -6.63 -11.85
#